data_AF-A0AAV1NU31-F1
#
_entry.id   AF-A0AAV1NU31-F1
#
_cell.length_a   1.000
_cell.length_b   1.000
_cell.length_c   1.000
_cell.angle_alpha   90.00
_cell.angle_beta   90.00
_cell.angle_gamma   90.00
#
_symmetry.space_group_name_H-M   'P 1'
#
loop_
_entity.id
_entity.type
_entity.pdbx_description
1 polymer ?
#
loop_
_entity_poly.entity_id
_entity_poly.type
_entity_poly.pdbx_seq_one_letter_code
_entity_poly.pdbx_strand_id
1 'polypeptide(L)'
;MSDVNKTIQKWHASFRKGTDFDSWGQLVEAIDEYQILARQLQKEVQSTNSSDFTEEQKKTIGKIATCLEMRSASLQCTQSKEEFKLEDLKKLETIIKNILTYNKEFPYDVQPVPLRKILAPGEEENLELEEEEDAAAGVGSTEAFPPRAPDLNSVDVNPVQDTPVATRKEDTYIHFSIDIEIQRHVEKLPKGAAIFFEFKHYKPKKRFTSTKCFAFMEMDEIKPGPIVIELYKKPTDFKRKKLQLLTKKPLYLHLHQTLHKDS
;
A
#
# COMPACT_ATOMS: atom_id res chain seq x y z
N MET A 1 -14.35 -23.07 -17.23
CA MET A 1 -14.32 -21.60 -17.32
C MET A 1 -13.16 -21.23 -18.21
N SER A 2 -13.37 -20.49 -19.31
CA SER A 2 -12.29 -20.14 -20.25
C SER A 2 -11.28 -19.19 -19.59
N ASP A 3 -10.05 -19.14 -20.10
CA ASP A 3 -9.00 -18.28 -19.55
C ASP A 3 -9.36 -16.80 -19.64
N VAL A 4 -10.05 -16.39 -20.70
CA VAL A 4 -10.65 -15.04 -20.83
C VAL A 4 -11.60 -14.69 -19.69
N ASN A 5 -12.46 -15.63 -19.27
CA ASN A 5 -13.36 -15.41 -18.16
C ASN A 5 -12.60 -15.26 -16.83
N LYS A 6 -11.51 -16.01 -16.62
CA LYS A 6 -10.65 -15.84 -15.44
C LYS A 6 -9.98 -14.47 -15.44
N THR A 7 -9.47 -14.03 -16.59
CA THR A 7 -8.88 -12.68 -16.74
C THR A 7 -9.88 -11.58 -16.39
N ILE A 8 -11.11 -11.68 -16.88
CA ILE A 8 -12.18 -10.71 -16.56
C ILE A 8 -12.51 -10.74 -15.05
N GLN A 9 -12.59 -11.91 -14.43
CA GLN A 9 -12.81 -12.00 -12.98
C GLN A 9 -11.65 -11.35 -12.20
N LYS A 10 -10.41 -11.54 -12.64
CA LYS A 10 -9.23 -10.89 -12.03
C LYS A 10 -9.32 -9.36 -12.15
N TRP A 11 -9.68 -8.83 -13.31
CA TRP A 11 -9.89 -7.38 -13.49
C TRP A 11 -11.05 -6.84 -12.66
N HIS A 12 -12.17 -7.58 -12.56
CA HIS A 12 -13.31 -7.20 -11.73
C HIS A 12 -12.94 -7.16 -10.23
N ALA A 13 -12.17 -8.15 -9.77
CA ALA A 13 -11.68 -8.18 -8.39
C ALA A 13 -10.72 -7.00 -8.09
N SER A 14 -9.76 -6.73 -8.98
CA SER A 14 -8.85 -5.59 -8.86
C SER A 14 -9.62 -4.25 -8.87
N PHE A 15 -10.61 -4.12 -9.75
CA PHE A 15 -11.48 -2.96 -9.80
C PHE A 15 -12.21 -2.73 -8.47
N ARG A 16 -12.85 -3.77 -7.93
CA ARG A 16 -13.56 -3.68 -6.64
C ARG A 16 -12.62 -3.29 -5.51
N LYS A 17 -11.45 -3.91 -5.43
CA LYS A 17 -10.42 -3.59 -4.45
C LYS A 17 -9.99 -2.11 -4.52
N GLY A 18 -9.79 -1.59 -5.73
CA GLY A 18 -9.52 -0.17 -5.94
C GLY A 18 -10.66 0.73 -5.43
N THR A 19 -11.91 0.38 -5.77
CA THR A 19 -13.08 1.15 -5.29
C THR A 19 -13.34 1.04 -3.80
N ASP A 20 -12.96 -0.06 -3.17
CA ASP A 20 -13.04 -0.26 -1.73
C ASP A 20 -12.03 0.66 -1.03
N PHE A 21 -10.77 0.64 -1.46
CA PHE A 21 -9.75 1.57 -0.98
C PHE A 21 -10.17 3.03 -1.16
N ASP A 22 -10.70 3.39 -2.32
CA ASP A 22 -11.19 4.74 -2.61
C ASP A 22 -12.31 5.13 -1.63
N SER A 23 -13.29 4.24 -1.42
CA SER A 23 -14.39 4.46 -0.49
C SER A 23 -13.96 4.55 0.98
N TRP A 24 -12.91 3.81 1.35
CA TRP A 24 -12.28 3.88 2.68
C TRP A 24 -11.33 5.09 2.82
N GLY A 25 -11.17 5.88 1.77
CA GLY A 25 -10.25 7.02 1.72
C GLY A 25 -8.78 6.62 1.71
N GLN A 26 -8.44 5.35 1.44
CA GLN A 26 -7.07 4.88 1.20
C GLN A 26 -6.62 5.28 -0.21
N LEU A 27 -6.42 6.60 -0.40
CA LEU A 27 -6.24 7.16 -1.74
C LEU A 27 -4.97 6.67 -2.44
N VAL A 28 -3.89 6.43 -1.70
CA VAL A 28 -2.61 5.96 -2.29
C VAL A 28 -2.78 4.53 -2.82
N GLU A 29 -3.38 3.65 -2.03
CA GLU A 29 -3.69 2.28 -2.41
C GLU A 29 -4.71 2.23 -3.56
N ALA A 30 -5.74 3.08 -3.53
CA ALA A 30 -6.72 3.20 -4.62
C ALA A 30 -6.05 3.64 -5.93
N ILE A 31 -5.22 4.69 -5.89
CA ILE A 31 -4.45 5.17 -7.04
C ILE A 31 -3.56 4.06 -7.60
N ASP A 32 -2.82 3.36 -6.74
CA ASP A 32 -1.89 2.32 -7.17
C ASP A 32 -2.65 1.16 -7.84
N GLU A 33 -3.75 0.70 -7.24
CA GLU A 33 -4.60 -0.36 -7.79
C GLU A 33 -5.24 0.06 -9.12
N TYR A 34 -5.80 1.27 -9.22
CA TYR A 34 -6.37 1.80 -10.46
C TYR A 34 -5.32 1.93 -11.57
N GLN A 35 -4.11 2.39 -11.26
CA GLN A 35 -3.03 2.49 -12.24
C GLN A 35 -2.53 1.12 -12.71
N ILE A 36 -2.42 0.15 -11.79
CA ILE A 36 -2.05 -1.23 -12.14
C ILE A 36 -3.10 -1.83 -13.07
N LEU A 37 -4.38 -1.73 -12.71
CA LEU A 37 -5.46 -2.24 -13.54
C LEU A 37 -5.52 -1.55 -14.89
N ALA A 38 -5.41 -0.21 -14.94
CA ALA A 38 -5.37 0.54 -16.19
C ALA A 38 -4.25 0.05 -17.12
N ARG A 39 -3.04 -0.19 -16.59
CA ARG A 39 -1.92 -0.73 -17.38
C ARG A 39 -2.19 -2.14 -17.91
N GLN A 40 -2.80 -3.02 -17.11
CA GLN A 40 -3.18 -4.36 -17.56
C GLN A 40 -4.20 -4.31 -18.69
N LEU A 41 -5.24 -3.49 -18.55
CA LEU A 41 -6.24 -3.28 -19.59
C LEU A 41 -5.61 -2.72 -20.87
N GLN A 42 -4.74 -1.72 -20.76
CA GLN A 42 -4.03 -1.15 -21.92
C GLN A 42 -3.11 -2.16 -22.62
N LYS A 43 -2.45 -3.04 -21.85
CA LYS A 43 -1.63 -4.13 -22.40
C LYS A 43 -2.48 -5.10 -23.21
N GLU A 44 -3.69 -5.42 -22.75
CA GLU A 44 -4.62 -6.26 -23.51
C GLU A 44 -5.07 -5.59 -24.81
N VAL A 45 -5.41 -4.29 -24.76
CA VAL A 45 -5.83 -3.52 -25.94
C VAL A 45 -4.76 -3.54 -27.03
N GLN A 46 -3.49 -3.48 -26.65
CA GLN A 46 -2.36 -3.47 -27.57
C GLN A 46 -1.89 -4.86 -27.99
N SER A 47 -2.43 -5.92 -27.38
CA SER A 47 -2.04 -7.28 -27.73
C SER A 47 -2.50 -7.59 -29.16
N THR A 48 -1.52 -7.80 -30.04
CA THR A 48 -1.76 -8.26 -31.42
C THR A 48 -1.89 -9.77 -31.52
N ASN A 49 -1.50 -10.49 -30.46
CA ASN A 49 -1.35 -11.94 -30.45
C ASN A 49 -2.47 -12.67 -29.69
N SER A 50 -3.33 -11.96 -28.95
CA SER A 50 -4.50 -12.55 -28.29
C SER A 50 -5.73 -12.40 -29.20
N SER A 51 -6.36 -13.52 -29.55
CA SER A 51 -7.70 -13.54 -30.15
C SER A 51 -8.80 -13.56 -29.08
N ASP A 52 -8.44 -13.24 -27.84
CA ASP A 52 -9.29 -13.38 -26.65
C ASP A 52 -10.39 -12.31 -26.59
N PHE A 53 -10.16 -11.16 -27.23
CA PHE A 53 -11.10 -10.05 -27.31
C PHE A 53 -11.21 -9.50 -28.74
N THR A 54 -12.43 -9.19 -29.14
CA THR A 54 -12.74 -8.47 -30.40
C THR A 54 -12.30 -7.00 -30.32
N GLU A 55 -12.15 -6.34 -31.47
CA GLU A 55 -11.77 -4.91 -31.53
C GLU A 55 -12.75 -4.00 -30.77
N GLU A 56 -14.06 -4.28 -30.81
CA GLU A 56 -15.06 -3.50 -30.07
C GLU A 56 -14.95 -3.70 -28.55
N GLN A 57 -14.63 -4.94 -28.12
CA GLN A 57 -14.34 -5.23 -26.72
C GLN A 57 -13.05 -4.54 -26.27
N LYS A 58 -11.98 -4.56 -27.09
CA LYS A 58 -10.74 -3.83 -26.82
C LYS A 58 -10.98 -2.33 -26.71
N LYS A 59 -11.83 -1.75 -27.57
CA LYS A 59 -12.25 -0.35 -27.46
C LYS A 59 -12.94 -0.06 -26.12
N THR A 60 -13.84 -0.95 -25.68
CA THR A 60 -14.50 -0.85 -24.37
C THR A 60 -13.49 -0.94 -23.21
N ILE A 61 -12.56 -1.90 -23.28
CA ILE A 61 -11.47 -2.08 -22.31
C ILE A 61 -10.61 -0.82 -22.21
N GLY A 62 -10.23 -0.22 -23.35
CA GLY A 62 -9.45 1.01 -23.40
C GLY A 62 -10.17 2.20 -22.75
N LYS A 63 -11.49 2.32 -22.95
CA LYS A 63 -12.30 3.34 -22.28
C LYS A 63 -12.37 3.15 -20.76
N ILE A 64 -12.48 1.91 -20.28
CA ILE A 64 -12.41 1.60 -18.84
C ILE A 64 -11.06 2.03 -18.26
N ALA A 65 -9.96 1.72 -18.95
CA ALA A 65 -8.62 2.12 -18.54
C ALA A 65 -8.50 3.65 -18.43
N THR A 66 -9.05 4.40 -19.38
CA THR A 66 -9.07 5.88 -19.31
C THR A 66 -9.86 6.40 -18.12
N CYS A 67 -11.02 5.83 -17.81
CA CYS A 67 -11.76 6.22 -16.61
C CYS A 67 -10.98 5.97 -15.30
N LEU A 68 -10.23 4.85 -15.23
CA LEU A 68 -9.36 4.56 -14.08
C LEU A 68 -8.22 5.58 -13.93
N GLU A 69 -7.63 6.01 -15.05
CA GLU A 69 -6.61 7.07 -15.05
C GLU A 69 -7.19 8.43 -14.64
N MET A 70 -8.39 8.78 -15.14
CA MET A 70 -9.09 10.00 -14.75
C MET A 70 -9.40 10.03 -13.26
N ARG A 71 -9.86 8.89 -12.68
CA ARG A 71 -10.06 8.80 -11.23
C ARG A 71 -8.75 8.89 -10.48
N SER A 72 -7.71 8.18 -10.92
CA SER A 72 -6.38 8.24 -10.31
C SER A 72 -5.83 9.66 -10.28
N ALA A 73 -5.95 10.40 -11.38
CA ALA A 73 -5.55 11.80 -11.46
C ALA A 73 -6.40 12.70 -10.55
N SER A 74 -7.72 12.46 -10.48
CA SER A 74 -8.62 13.17 -9.57
C SER A 74 -8.24 12.96 -8.11
N LEU A 75 -7.83 11.75 -7.72
CA LEU A 75 -7.36 11.44 -6.38
C LEU A 75 -5.99 12.05 -6.04
N GLN A 76 -5.16 12.32 -7.05
CA GLN A 76 -3.85 12.95 -6.89
C GLN A 76 -3.91 14.49 -6.85
N CYS A 77 -4.91 15.09 -7.49
CA CYS A 77 -5.02 16.54 -7.61
C CYS A 77 -5.85 17.16 -6.48
N THR A 78 -5.30 18.17 -5.81
CA THR A 78 -6.02 18.93 -4.76
C THR A 78 -6.79 20.14 -5.29
N GLN A 79 -6.72 20.45 -6.60
CA GLN A 79 -7.25 21.68 -7.20
C GLN A 79 -7.77 21.51 -8.66
N SER A 80 -8.40 20.39 -9.03
CA SER A 80 -9.02 20.27 -10.37
C SER A 80 -10.52 20.57 -10.35
N LYS A 81 -10.98 21.28 -11.39
CA LYS A 81 -12.39 21.69 -11.59
C LYS A 81 -13.23 20.59 -12.28
N GLU A 82 -12.57 19.61 -12.89
CA GLU A 82 -13.17 18.39 -13.44
C GLU A 82 -12.69 17.21 -12.60
N GLU A 83 -13.62 16.66 -11.81
CA GLU A 83 -13.38 15.52 -10.93
C GLU A 83 -14.17 14.34 -11.46
N PHE A 84 -13.49 13.23 -11.76
CA PHE A 84 -14.16 11.97 -12.09
C PHE A 84 -14.58 11.30 -10.78
N LYS A 85 -15.88 11.24 -10.51
CA LYS A 85 -16.43 10.84 -9.21
C LYS A 85 -16.37 9.32 -9.00
N LEU A 86 -16.31 8.89 -7.74
CA LEU A 86 -16.33 7.47 -7.38
C LEU A 86 -17.66 6.81 -7.79
N GLU A 87 -18.78 7.52 -7.65
CA GLU A 87 -20.11 7.00 -8.02
C GLU A 87 -20.18 6.70 -9.52
N ASP A 88 -19.56 7.54 -10.33
CA ASP A 88 -19.45 7.34 -11.77
C ASP A 88 -18.50 6.19 -12.10
N LEU A 89 -17.35 6.10 -11.41
CA LEU A 89 -16.44 4.97 -11.58
C LEU A 89 -17.13 3.64 -11.28
N LYS A 90 -17.89 3.54 -10.18
CA LYS A 90 -18.61 2.31 -9.79
C LYS A 90 -19.60 1.81 -10.85
N LYS A 91 -20.12 2.66 -11.73
CA LYS A 91 -20.98 2.22 -12.86
C LYS A 91 -20.23 1.30 -13.84
N LEU A 92 -18.89 1.40 -13.89
CA LEU A 92 -18.06 0.53 -14.73
C LEU A 92 -18.01 -0.92 -14.23
N GLU A 93 -18.37 -1.19 -12.97
CA GLU A 93 -18.31 -2.55 -12.42
C GLU A 93 -19.14 -3.54 -13.24
N THR A 94 -20.35 -3.11 -13.63
CA THR A 94 -21.25 -3.93 -14.45
C THR A 94 -20.72 -4.08 -15.88
N ILE A 95 -19.99 -3.10 -16.40
CA ILE A 95 -19.38 -3.17 -17.73
C ILE A 95 -18.21 -4.16 -17.70
N ILE A 96 -17.31 -4.05 -16.72
CA ILE A 96 -16.16 -4.95 -16.55
C ILE A 96 -16.62 -6.41 -16.44
N LYS A 97 -17.63 -6.69 -15.59
CA LYS A 97 -18.15 -8.04 -15.41
C LYS A 97 -18.74 -8.64 -16.69
N ASN A 98 -19.25 -7.78 -17.59
CA ASN A 98 -19.96 -8.18 -18.80
C ASN A 98 -19.21 -7.80 -20.09
N ILE A 99 -17.89 -7.59 -20.06
CA ILE A 99 -17.10 -7.14 -21.24
C ILE A 99 -17.42 -7.97 -22.49
N LEU A 100 -17.55 -9.29 -22.35
CA LEU A 100 -17.78 -10.18 -23.48
C LEU A 100 -19.15 -10.00 -24.16
N THR A 101 -20.14 -9.52 -23.41
CA THR A 101 -21.53 -9.37 -23.86
C THR A 101 -21.99 -7.92 -23.90
N TYR A 102 -21.10 -6.97 -23.57
CA TYR A 102 -21.40 -5.55 -23.55
C TYR A 102 -21.53 -5.02 -24.98
N ASN A 103 -22.75 -4.62 -25.35
CA ASN A 103 -23.10 -4.14 -26.69
C ASN A 103 -23.79 -2.77 -26.67
N LYS A 104 -23.68 -2.05 -25.56
CA LYS A 104 -24.29 -0.73 -25.38
C LYS A 104 -23.26 0.36 -25.64
N GLU A 105 -23.72 1.57 -25.87
CA GLU A 105 -22.85 2.74 -25.89
C GLU A 105 -22.16 2.92 -24.53
N PHE A 106 -20.87 3.26 -24.54
CA PHE A 106 -20.12 3.46 -23.31
C PHE A 106 -20.63 4.73 -22.60
N PRO A 107 -20.86 4.70 -21.28
CA PRO A 107 -21.57 5.78 -20.57
C PRO A 107 -20.81 7.11 -20.46
N TYR A 108 -19.54 7.14 -20.86
CA TYR A 108 -18.67 8.30 -20.75
C TYR A 108 -18.04 8.64 -22.10
N ASP A 109 -17.98 9.93 -22.42
CA ASP A 109 -17.24 10.42 -23.59
C ASP A 109 -15.76 10.49 -23.25
N VAL A 110 -15.10 9.32 -23.32
CA VAL A 110 -13.67 9.16 -23.07
C VAL A 110 -13.00 8.55 -24.29
N GLN A 111 -11.85 9.09 -24.64
CA GLN A 111 -10.98 8.55 -25.69
C GLN A 111 -9.86 7.74 -25.04
N PRO A 112 -9.60 6.51 -25.51
CA PRO A 112 -8.49 5.71 -25.03
C PRO A 112 -7.19 6.52 -25.11
N VAL A 113 -6.54 6.71 -23.97
CA VAL A 113 -5.28 7.46 -23.90
C VAL A 113 -4.19 6.58 -24.54
N PRO A 114 -3.48 7.06 -25.57
CA PRO A 114 -2.30 6.36 -26.07
C PRO A 114 -1.28 6.31 -24.92
N LEU A 115 -0.69 5.13 -24.63
CA LEU A 115 0.35 5.00 -23.62
C LEU A 115 1.46 6.02 -23.90
N ARG A 116 1.46 7.16 -23.18
CA ARG A 116 2.68 7.94 -23.02
C ARG A 116 3.63 7.01 -22.28
N LYS A 117 4.84 6.84 -22.80
CA LYS A 117 5.96 6.28 -22.03
C LYS A 117 6.06 7.14 -20.78
N ILE A 118 5.44 6.71 -19.69
CA ILE A 118 5.69 7.29 -18.38
C ILE A 118 7.15 6.90 -18.14
N LEU A 119 8.05 7.85 -18.39
CA LEU A 119 9.45 7.74 -18.00
C LEU A 119 9.43 7.54 -16.48
N ALA A 120 9.61 6.29 -16.04
CA ALA A 120 10.09 6.01 -14.71
C ALA A 120 11.62 6.05 -14.76
N PRO A 121 12.29 6.77 -13.84
CA PRO A 121 13.66 6.44 -13.47
C PRO A 121 13.63 5.06 -12.78
N GLY A 122 14.05 4.02 -13.51
CA GLY A 122 14.27 2.67 -12.99
C GLY A 122 13.25 1.65 -13.49
N GLU A 123 13.69 0.79 -14.39
CA GLU A 123 12.98 -0.32 -15.01
C GLU A 123 12.35 -1.27 -13.98
N GLU A 124 11.02 -1.46 -14.06
CA GLU A 124 10.36 -2.67 -13.56
C GLU A 124 9.94 -3.52 -14.77
N GLU A 125 10.93 -4.11 -15.42
CA GLU A 125 10.70 -5.26 -16.31
C GLU A 125 10.85 -6.52 -15.45
N ASN A 126 9.83 -7.38 -15.48
CA ASN A 126 9.60 -8.58 -14.63
C ASN A 126 8.89 -8.36 -13.29
N LEU A 127 7.61 -7.99 -13.34
CA LEU A 127 6.63 -8.53 -12.40
C LEU A 127 5.62 -9.38 -13.17
N GLU A 128 5.93 -10.67 -13.34
CA GLU A 128 4.90 -11.70 -13.50
C GLU A 128 4.12 -11.75 -12.18
N LEU A 129 2.95 -11.12 -12.17
CA LEU A 129 2.00 -11.18 -11.05
C LEU A 129 1.19 -12.48 -11.18
N GLU A 130 1.75 -13.59 -10.71
CA GLU A 130 0.99 -14.80 -10.46
C GLU A 130 0.17 -14.67 -9.16
N GLU A 131 -1.15 -14.65 -9.38
CA GLU A 131 -2.29 -15.17 -8.61
C GLU A 131 -2.44 -14.83 -7.10
N GLU A 132 -3.61 -14.32 -6.75
CA GLU A 132 -4.21 -14.41 -5.42
C GLU A 132 -5.56 -15.12 -5.64
N GLU A 133 -5.58 -16.43 -5.39
CA GLU A 133 -6.82 -17.19 -5.23
C GLU A 133 -7.05 -17.30 -3.72
N ASP A 134 -8.07 -16.61 -3.22
CA ASP A 134 -8.56 -16.77 -1.86
C ASP A 134 -9.23 -18.14 -1.73
N ALA A 135 -8.46 -19.13 -1.27
CA ALA A 135 -9.02 -20.34 -0.70
C ALA A 135 -9.08 -20.17 0.82
N ALA A 136 -10.31 -20.05 1.32
CA ALA A 136 -10.62 -20.08 2.75
C ALA A 136 -10.12 -21.38 3.39
N ALA A 137 -9.08 -21.29 4.23
CA ALA A 137 -8.82 -22.15 5.39
C ALA A 137 -7.77 -21.45 6.26
N GLY A 138 -8.04 -21.27 7.55
CA GLY A 138 -7.27 -20.41 8.43
C GLY A 138 -5.80 -20.78 8.59
N VAL A 139 -4.96 -19.76 8.85
CA VAL A 139 -3.81 -19.70 9.78
C VAL A 139 -3.23 -18.27 9.70
N GLY A 140 -2.84 -17.73 10.85
CA GLY A 140 -2.58 -16.30 11.16
C GLY A 140 -1.77 -15.47 10.16
N SER A 141 -2.27 -14.25 9.90
CA SER A 141 -1.53 -13.14 9.30
C SER A 141 -0.46 -12.63 10.28
N THR A 142 0.80 -12.54 9.84
CA THR A 142 1.96 -12.22 10.69
C THR A 142 2.49 -10.79 10.49
N GLU A 143 2.16 -9.90 11.43
CA GLU A 143 2.63 -8.51 11.51
C GLU A 143 3.44 -8.30 12.79
N ALA A 144 4.72 -7.90 12.67
CA ALA A 144 5.63 -7.72 13.80
C ALA A 144 6.27 -6.32 13.77
N PHE A 145 6.56 -5.77 14.95
CA PHE A 145 7.29 -4.53 15.15
C PHE A 145 8.62 -4.81 15.85
N PRO A 146 9.78 -4.68 15.18
CA PRO A 146 11.03 -4.67 15.93
C PRO A 146 11.39 -3.29 16.47
N PRO A 147 11.60 -3.14 17.79
CA PRO A 147 12.36 -2.03 18.38
C PRO A 147 13.88 -2.22 18.17
N ARG A 148 14.60 -1.12 17.89
CA ARG A 148 16.07 -1.04 17.82
C ARG A 148 16.58 0.23 18.49
N ALA A 149 17.85 0.29 18.83
CA ALA A 149 18.50 1.54 19.22
C ALA A 149 19.86 1.65 18.50
N PRO A 150 19.96 2.33 17.34
CA PRO A 150 21.21 2.59 16.67
C PRO A 150 21.82 3.94 17.07
N ASP A 151 23.16 4.02 17.03
CA ASP A 151 23.91 5.25 17.24
C ASP A 151 23.94 6.17 15.99
N LEU A 152 24.62 7.32 16.09
CA LEU A 152 24.81 8.28 14.99
C LEU A 152 25.45 7.67 13.72
N ASN A 153 26.16 6.54 13.85
CA ASN A 153 26.79 5.81 12.76
C ASN A 153 25.92 4.67 12.22
N SER A 154 24.69 4.52 12.72
CA SER A 154 23.76 3.43 12.40
C SER A 154 24.21 2.06 12.93
N VAL A 155 24.99 2.04 14.02
CA VAL A 155 25.40 0.82 14.71
C VAL A 155 24.42 0.52 15.83
N ASP A 156 23.85 -0.69 15.84
CA ASP A 156 22.91 -1.12 16.88
C ASP A 156 23.63 -1.18 18.25
N VAL A 157 23.17 -0.37 19.21
CA VAL A 157 23.71 -0.33 20.58
C VAL A 157 23.06 -1.38 21.49
N ASN A 158 21.88 -1.87 21.12
CA ASN A 158 21.15 -2.93 21.82
C ASN A 158 20.76 -4.03 20.82
N PRO A 159 20.58 -5.29 21.27
CA PRO A 159 20.07 -6.34 20.39
C PRO A 159 18.69 -5.98 19.84
N VAL A 160 18.48 -6.29 18.56
CA VAL A 160 17.16 -6.15 17.91
C VAL A 160 16.19 -7.11 18.60
N GLN A 161 15.04 -6.60 19.01
CA GLN A 161 13.94 -7.42 19.50
C GLN A 161 12.85 -7.41 18.44
N ASP A 162 12.17 -8.52 18.20
CA ASP A 162 10.97 -8.57 17.35
C ASP A 162 9.78 -8.82 18.25
N THR A 163 8.70 -8.08 18.06
CA THR A 163 7.46 -8.37 18.79
C THR A 163 6.80 -9.64 18.26
N PRO A 164 5.97 -10.29 19.08
CA PRO A 164 5.00 -11.25 18.56
C PRO A 164 4.13 -10.60 17.48
N VAL A 165 3.52 -11.48 16.69
CA VAL A 165 2.59 -11.09 15.66
C VAL A 165 1.34 -10.48 16.29
N ALA A 166 0.95 -9.27 15.88
CA ALA A 166 -0.33 -8.70 16.27
C ALA A 166 -1.48 -9.46 15.60
N THR A 167 -2.46 -9.85 16.41
CA THR A 167 -3.66 -10.57 15.96
C THR A 167 -4.89 -9.66 15.89
N ARG A 168 -4.90 -8.55 16.63
CA ARG A 168 -6.02 -7.60 16.69
C ARG A 168 -5.80 -6.45 15.72
N LYS A 169 -6.64 -6.39 14.69
CA LYS A 169 -6.68 -5.34 13.68
C LYS A 169 -8.07 -4.71 13.63
N GLU A 170 -8.14 -3.39 13.63
CA GLU A 170 -9.37 -2.60 13.59
C GLU A 170 -9.20 -1.48 12.57
N ASP A 171 -9.96 -1.50 11.47
CA ASP A 171 -9.94 -0.52 10.37
C ASP A 171 -8.52 -0.04 9.98
N THR A 172 -8.06 1.06 10.58
CA THR A 172 -6.78 1.72 10.31
C THR A 172 -5.71 1.50 11.38
N TYR A 173 -5.98 0.65 12.38
CA TYR A 173 -5.13 0.40 13.54
C TYR A 173 -4.83 -1.09 13.73
N ILE A 174 -3.62 -1.35 14.23
CA ILE A 174 -3.17 -2.69 14.64
C ILE A 174 -2.75 -2.57 16.11
N HIS A 175 -3.32 -3.42 16.94
CA HIS A 175 -3.11 -3.39 18.39
C HIS A 175 -2.11 -4.47 18.79
N PHE A 176 -0.96 -4.04 19.31
CA PHE A 176 0.06 -4.93 19.85
C PHE A 176 -0.19 -5.19 21.33
N SER A 177 -0.40 -4.13 22.13
CA SER A 177 -0.67 -4.24 23.57
C SER A 177 0.35 -5.10 24.30
N ILE A 178 1.63 -4.88 23.99
CA ILE A 178 2.78 -5.56 24.57
C ILE A 178 3.76 -4.54 25.13
N ASP A 179 4.44 -4.93 26.18
CA ASP A 179 5.53 -4.16 26.75
C ASP A 179 6.85 -4.57 26.08
N ILE A 180 7.69 -3.57 25.82
CA ILE A 180 9.02 -3.76 25.22
C ILE A 180 10.03 -3.17 26.19
N GLU A 181 10.92 -4.01 26.68
CA GLU A 181 11.99 -3.58 27.58
C GLU A 181 13.23 -3.16 26.80
N ILE A 182 13.62 -1.91 26.93
CA ILE A 182 14.89 -1.42 26.39
C ILE A 182 16.03 -2.00 27.23
N GLN A 183 16.82 -2.88 26.63
CA GLN A 183 17.89 -3.67 27.28
C GLN A 183 19.12 -2.85 27.73
N ARG A 184 18.96 -1.55 27.97
CA ARG A 184 20.00 -0.64 28.46
C ARG A 184 19.36 0.53 29.20
N HIS A 185 19.95 0.88 30.34
CA HIS A 185 19.57 2.09 31.08
C HIS A 185 19.71 3.33 30.20
N VAL A 186 18.74 4.25 30.32
CA VAL A 186 18.64 5.47 29.51
C VAL A 186 19.90 6.33 29.66
N GLU A 187 20.48 6.39 30.86
CA GLU A 187 21.69 7.16 31.18
C GLU A 187 22.96 6.60 30.52
N LYS A 188 22.95 5.33 30.10
CA LYS A 188 24.07 4.64 29.45
C LYS A 188 23.96 4.63 27.92
N LEU A 189 22.91 5.23 27.36
CA LEU A 189 22.77 5.36 25.91
C LEU A 189 23.68 6.51 25.40
N PRO A 190 24.39 6.32 24.27
CA PRO A 190 25.28 7.34 23.75
C PRO A 190 24.50 8.57 23.28
N LYS A 191 25.13 9.74 23.35
CA LYS A 191 24.55 10.99 22.82
C LYS A 191 24.26 10.84 21.33
N GLY A 192 23.03 11.15 20.92
CA GLY A 192 22.55 11.00 19.55
C GLY A 192 22.06 9.58 19.19
N ALA A 193 21.98 8.66 20.16
CA ALA A 193 21.16 7.46 20.00
C ALA A 193 19.69 7.83 19.81
N ALA A 194 18.93 6.95 19.16
CA ALA A 194 17.49 7.02 19.08
C ALA A 194 16.92 5.61 19.14
N ILE A 195 15.68 5.46 19.60
CA ILE A 195 14.96 4.18 19.57
C ILE A 195 14.14 4.13 18.28
N PHE A 196 14.36 3.13 17.43
CA PHE A 196 13.64 2.92 16.19
C PHE A 196 12.59 1.85 16.35
N PHE A 197 11.46 2.04 15.68
CA PHE A 197 10.38 1.08 15.58
C PHE A 197 10.14 0.83 14.10
N GLU A 198 10.37 -0.38 13.61
CA GLU A 198 10.01 -0.71 12.24
C GLU A 198 8.72 -1.50 12.22
N PHE A 199 7.78 -1.09 11.37
CA PHE A 199 6.60 -1.90 11.12
C PHE A 199 6.88 -2.88 9.98
N LYS A 200 6.83 -4.18 10.27
CA LYS A 200 7.04 -5.24 9.29
C LYS A 200 5.75 -6.03 9.07
N HIS A 201 5.50 -6.39 7.81
CA HIS A 201 4.46 -7.34 7.45
C HIS A 201 5.05 -8.47 6.60
N TYR A 202 4.52 -9.67 6.82
CA TYR A 202 4.78 -10.79 5.94
C TYR A 202 4.09 -10.56 4.59
N LYS A 203 4.81 -10.78 3.49
CA LYS A 203 4.26 -10.77 2.13
C LYS A 203 4.13 -12.22 1.65
N PRO A 204 2.92 -12.83 1.72
CA PRO A 204 2.75 -14.26 1.43
C PRO A 204 3.28 -14.67 0.05
N LYS A 205 2.97 -13.87 -0.97
CA LYS A 205 3.41 -14.14 -2.36
C LYS A 205 4.92 -14.12 -2.54
N LYS A 206 5.61 -13.23 -1.84
CA LYS A 206 7.07 -13.12 -1.93
C LYS A 206 7.79 -13.96 -0.87
N ARG A 207 7.03 -14.63 0.00
CA ARG A 207 7.49 -15.47 1.11
C ARG A 207 8.56 -14.82 1.99
N PHE A 208 8.51 -13.49 2.14
CA PHE A 208 9.44 -12.74 2.96
C PHE A 208 8.75 -11.63 3.75
N THR A 209 9.37 -11.24 4.87
CA THR A 209 8.92 -10.14 5.72
C THR A 209 9.52 -8.82 5.26
N SER A 210 8.65 -7.87 4.93
CA SER A 210 9.05 -6.54 4.43
C SER A 210 8.78 -5.47 5.49
N THR A 211 9.72 -4.56 5.70
CA THR A 211 9.42 -3.29 6.37
C THR A 211 8.46 -2.48 5.51
N LYS A 212 7.37 -1.97 6.08
CA LYS A 212 6.41 -1.05 5.43
C LYS A 212 6.78 0.40 5.71
N CYS A 213 7.02 0.71 6.98
CA CYS A 213 7.37 2.04 7.48
C CYS A 213 8.19 1.92 8.76
N PHE A 214 8.73 3.04 9.22
CA PHE A 214 9.45 3.12 10.49
C PHE A 214 9.09 4.40 11.26
N ALA A 215 9.28 4.38 12.56
CA ALA A 215 9.25 5.53 13.45
C ALA A 215 10.53 5.54 14.28
N PHE A 216 10.88 6.66 14.89
CA PHE A 216 11.96 6.72 15.85
C PHE A 216 11.65 7.74 16.94
N MET A 217 12.31 7.60 18.09
CA MET A 217 12.22 8.46 19.26
C MET A 217 13.63 8.86 19.68
N GLU A 218 13.91 10.16 19.75
CA GLU A 218 15.17 10.68 20.25
C GLU A 218 15.24 10.60 21.80
N MET A 219 16.44 10.68 22.35
CA MET A 219 16.66 10.53 23.80
C MET A 219 15.93 11.58 24.66
N ASP A 220 15.72 12.79 24.14
CA ASP A 220 15.04 13.88 24.83
C ASP A 220 13.50 13.77 24.80
N GLU A 221 12.98 12.84 24.01
CA GLU A 221 11.57 12.45 23.96
C GLU A 221 11.22 11.34 24.97
N ILE A 222 12.22 10.72 25.60
CA ILE A 222 12.02 9.67 26.61
C ILE A 222 11.49 10.28 27.90
N LYS A 223 10.18 10.14 28.14
CA LYS A 223 9.45 10.73 29.28
C LYS A 223 8.30 9.82 29.69
N PRO A 224 7.94 9.75 30.97
CA PRO A 224 6.83 8.91 31.41
C PRO A 224 5.50 9.38 30.80
N GLY A 225 4.68 8.43 30.36
CA GLY A 225 3.33 8.69 29.85
C GLY A 225 3.15 8.37 28.35
N PRO A 226 1.97 8.73 27.79
CA PRO A 226 1.65 8.44 26.40
C PRO A 226 2.43 9.34 25.44
N ILE A 227 2.84 8.77 24.30
CA ILE A 227 3.44 9.50 23.17
C ILE A 227 2.90 8.95 21.85
N VAL A 228 2.78 9.83 20.86
CA VAL A 228 2.45 9.48 19.48
C VAL A 228 3.60 9.90 18.58
N ILE A 229 3.99 9.01 17.66
CA ILE A 229 5.14 9.23 16.78
C ILE A 229 4.68 9.03 15.33
N GLU A 230 5.06 9.95 14.46
CA GLU A 230 4.79 9.81 13.04
C GLU A 230 5.54 8.64 12.38
N LEU A 231 4.98 8.17 11.28
CA LEU A 231 5.52 7.06 10.49
C LEU A 231 6.20 7.61 9.24
N TYR A 232 7.37 7.07 8.93
CA TYR A 232 8.20 7.40 7.78
C TYR A 232 8.25 6.24 6.77
N LYS A 233 8.39 6.57 5.49
CA LYS A 233 8.47 5.60 4.39
C LYS A 233 9.78 4.81 4.44
N LYS A 234 9.72 3.52 4.10
CA LYS A 234 10.91 2.71 3.84
C LYS A 234 11.76 3.29 2.67
N PRO A 235 13.08 3.00 2.60
CA PRO A 235 13.87 2.26 3.57
C PRO A 235 14.13 3.05 4.86
N THR A 236 14.36 2.34 5.96
CA THR A 236 14.66 2.94 7.26
C THR A 236 15.96 3.72 7.20
N ASP A 237 15.90 5.03 7.48
CA ASP A 237 17.10 5.89 7.56
C ASP A 237 17.53 6.05 9.02
N PHE A 238 18.44 5.17 9.46
CA PHE A 238 18.97 5.19 10.82
C PHE A 238 19.78 6.46 11.16
N LYS A 239 20.21 7.23 10.15
CA LYS A 239 20.88 8.53 10.33
C LYS A 239 19.91 9.70 10.40
N ARG A 240 18.62 9.46 10.10
CA ARG A 240 17.54 10.45 10.23
C ARG A 240 17.78 11.71 9.39
N LYS A 241 18.39 11.57 8.22
CA LYS A 241 18.77 12.68 7.33
C LYS A 241 17.78 12.93 6.20
N LYS A 242 17.16 11.86 5.68
CA LYS A 242 16.24 11.90 4.54
C LYS A 242 14.91 11.28 4.92
N LEU A 243 14.18 11.98 5.78
CA LEU A 243 12.89 11.54 6.29
C LEU A 243 11.77 11.90 5.32
N GLN A 244 10.98 10.91 4.92
CA GLN A 244 9.77 11.09 4.12
C GLN A 244 8.57 10.56 4.89
N LEU A 245 7.64 11.45 5.24
CA LEU A 245 6.43 11.07 5.97
C LEU A 245 5.62 10.03 5.18
N LEU A 246 5.15 8.98 5.85
CA LEU A 246 4.29 7.95 5.26
C LEU A 246 2.94 8.54 4.86
N THR A 247 2.33 9.33 5.75
CA THR A 247 1.02 9.92 5.57
C THR A 247 0.88 11.23 6.35
N LYS A 248 0.11 12.18 5.81
CA LYS A 248 -0.28 13.41 6.52
C LYS A 248 -1.52 13.23 7.40
N LYS A 249 -2.17 12.07 7.32
CA LYS A 249 -3.33 11.71 8.15
C LYS A 249 -2.88 11.52 9.61
N PRO A 250 -3.80 11.67 10.58
CA PRO A 250 -3.49 11.45 12.00
C PRO A 250 -3.39 9.95 12.36
N LEU A 251 -2.49 9.23 11.67
CA LEU A 251 -2.19 7.82 11.89
C LEU A 251 -0.75 7.70 12.40
N TYR A 252 -0.64 7.34 13.68
CA TYR A 252 0.62 7.39 14.43
C TYR A 252 0.92 6.05 15.09
N LEU A 253 2.19 5.81 15.40
CA LEU A 253 2.57 4.82 16.39
C LEU A 253 2.23 5.37 17.78
N HIS A 254 1.40 4.65 18.53
CA HIS A 254 1.00 5.02 19.88
C HIS A 254 1.79 4.19 20.88
N LEU A 255 2.50 4.84 21.79
CA LEU A 255 3.30 4.19 22.83
C LEU A 255 2.90 4.74 24.20
N HIS A 256 3.09 3.91 25.23
CA HIS A 256 3.06 4.34 26.63
C HIS A 256 4.44 4.08 27.23
N GLN A 257 5.10 5.12 27.68
CA GLN A 257 6.45 5.06 28.21
C GLN A 257 6.42 4.91 29.73
N THR A 258 7.07 3.86 30.24
CA THR A 258 7.24 3.62 31.68
C THR A 258 8.73 3.69 32.01
N LEU A 259 9.12 4.61 32.89
CA LEU A 259 10.49 4.72 33.38
C LEU A 259 10.59 4.02 34.74
N HIS A 260 11.29 2.90 34.77
CA HIS A 260 11.63 2.22 36.01
C HIS A 260 12.86 2.87 36.63
N LYS A 261 12.82 3.12 37.94
CA LYS A 261 14.01 3.46 38.71
C LYS A 261 14.64 2.16 39.19
N ASP A 262 15.96 2.09 39.15
CA ASP A 262 16.68 1.01 39.84
C ASP A 262 16.30 1.06 41.32
N SER A 263 15.79 -0.06 41.83
CA SER A 263 15.53 -0.27 43.25
C SER A 263 16.82 -0.67 43.97
#